data_AF-A0A399SS13-F1
#
_entry.id   AF-A0A399SS13-F1
#
_cell.length_a   1.000
_cell.length_b   1.000
_cell.length_c   1.000
_cell.angle_alpha   90.00
_cell.angle_beta   90.00
_cell.angle_gamma   90.00
#
_symmetry.space_group_name_H-M   'P 1'
#
loop_
_entity.id
_entity.type
_entity.pdbx_description
1 polymer ?
#
loop_
_entity_poly.entity_id
_entity_poly.type
_entity_poly.pdbx_seq_one_letter_code
_entity_poly.pdbx_strand_id
1 'polypeptide(L)'
;MKLKRDQLPPKKAENWRKSFKEESKLTFNLKVPKIILQKETYKSLIGENENRVRVYLGLEPEKNEGKYELCAYAVSAFLLGSGDVYADYETPVFKLSKKNVNLSDNNKMVIESIRMYRKWRSGELDPEDEGAPFRQYIYPNAYLLTKFELHELFNAQNRAEIQLEFGIAKTMDVIIGPVRTMEMQTSGEDDDVFNHAGVCPPYCDERSIYNS
;
A
#
# COMPACT_ATOMS: atom_id res chain seq x y z
N MET A 1 28.87 -3.64 -2.74
CA MET A 1 28.02 -3.22 -1.61
C MET A 1 27.14 -4.41 -1.25
N LYS A 2 27.09 -4.83 0.02
CA LYS A 2 26.24 -5.95 0.45
C LYS A 2 24.83 -5.38 0.68
N LEU A 3 23.86 -5.79 -0.14
CA LEU A 3 22.46 -5.35 0.00
C LEU A 3 21.93 -5.80 1.37
N LYS A 4 21.11 -4.95 1.99
CA LYS A 4 20.33 -5.34 3.16
C LYS A 4 19.33 -6.41 2.75
N ARG A 5 18.87 -7.20 3.73
CA ARG A 5 17.79 -8.17 3.51
C ARG A 5 16.63 -7.42 2.84
N ASP A 6 16.13 -7.97 1.74
CA ASP A 6 14.93 -7.47 1.05
C ASP A 6 15.09 -6.10 0.33
N GLN A 7 16.31 -5.55 0.24
CA GLN A 7 16.59 -4.31 -0.49
C GLN A 7 16.68 -4.55 -2.01
N LEU A 8 15.98 -3.71 -2.78
CA LEU A 8 16.11 -3.68 -4.24
C LEU A 8 17.41 -2.98 -4.66
N PRO A 9 18.14 -3.53 -5.64
CA PRO A 9 19.26 -2.82 -6.26
C PRO A 9 18.81 -1.46 -6.84
N PRO A 10 19.57 -0.37 -6.66
CA PRO A 10 19.17 0.97 -7.08
C PRO A 10 18.76 1.08 -8.56
N LYS A 11 19.55 0.49 -9.47
CA LYS A 11 19.23 0.44 -10.91
C LYS A 11 17.91 -0.28 -11.20
N LYS A 12 17.60 -1.33 -10.43
CA LYS A 12 16.36 -2.09 -10.60
C LYS A 12 15.17 -1.27 -10.10
N ALA A 13 15.31 -0.59 -8.96
CA ALA A 13 14.29 0.32 -8.43
C ALA A 13 13.99 1.49 -9.38
N GLU A 14 15.00 2.08 -10.01
CA GLU A 14 14.81 3.15 -10.99
C GLU A 14 14.06 2.67 -12.25
N ASN A 15 14.45 1.50 -12.78
CA ASN A 15 13.76 0.92 -13.93
C ASN A 15 12.29 0.61 -13.62
N TRP A 16 12.00 0.06 -12.44
CA TRP A 16 10.64 -0.21 -12.01
C TRP A 16 9.80 1.05 -11.87
N ARG A 17 10.34 2.12 -11.29
CA ARG A 17 9.64 3.41 -11.22
C ARG A 17 9.34 3.98 -12.61
N LYS A 18 10.25 3.83 -13.57
CA LYS A 18 10.01 4.22 -14.97
C LYS A 18 8.87 3.40 -15.58
N SER A 19 8.87 2.08 -15.40
CA SER A 19 7.79 1.19 -15.83
C SER A 19 6.45 1.59 -15.22
N PHE A 20 6.39 1.83 -13.90
CA PHE A 20 5.16 2.25 -13.22
C PHE A 20 4.60 3.57 -13.77
N LYS A 21 5.48 4.52 -14.10
CA LYS A 21 5.06 5.79 -14.71
C LYS A 21 4.52 5.59 -16.13
N GLU A 22 5.06 4.67 -16.90
CA GLU A 22 4.55 4.35 -18.24
C GLU A 22 3.22 3.58 -18.16
N GLU A 23 3.12 2.62 -17.25
CA GLU A 23 1.90 1.87 -16.95
C GLU A 23 0.80 2.75 -16.38
N SER A 24 1.12 3.78 -15.58
CA SER A 24 0.12 4.75 -15.09
C SER A 24 -0.64 5.48 -16.22
N LYS A 25 -0.08 5.48 -17.44
CA LYS A 25 -0.72 6.05 -18.64
C LYS A 25 -1.62 5.04 -19.36
N LEU A 26 -1.33 3.75 -19.21
CA LEU A 26 -2.01 2.61 -19.84
C LEU A 26 -2.96 1.89 -18.88
N THR A 27 -2.86 2.17 -17.59
CA THR A 27 -3.70 1.62 -16.55
C THR A 27 -5.13 1.97 -16.87
N PHE A 28 -6.00 1.04 -16.51
CA PHE A 28 -7.46 1.10 -16.53
C PHE A 28 -7.98 2.47 -16.04
N ASN A 29 -9.29 2.64 -15.94
CA ASN A 29 -9.90 3.88 -15.44
C ASN A 29 -9.65 4.20 -13.93
N LEU A 30 -8.43 3.96 -13.43
CA LEU A 30 -7.95 4.20 -12.06
C LEU A 30 -6.80 5.22 -12.06
N LYS A 31 -6.88 6.18 -11.14
CA LYS A 31 -5.84 7.14 -10.79
C LYS A 31 -5.16 6.68 -9.51
N VAL A 32 -3.83 6.57 -9.53
CA VAL A 32 -3.03 6.16 -8.36
C VAL A 32 -2.33 7.40 -7.79
N PRO A 33 -2.86 8.02 -6.73
CA PRO A 33 -2.20 9.16 -6.09
C PRO A 33 -0.98 8.70 -5.29
N LYS A 34 -0.18 9.68 -4.84
CA LYS A 34 0.91 9.41 -3.90
C LYS A 34 0.34 9.00 -2.54
N ILE A 35 0.78 7.85 -2.05
CA ILE A 35 0.38 7.31 -0.75
C ILE A 35 1.60 7.40 0.18
N ILE A 36 1.44 8.11 1.30
CA ILE A 36 2.52 8.35 2.27
C ILE A 36 2.16 7.66 3.58
N LEU A 37 3.16 7.03 4.22
CA LEU A 37 3.07 6.56 5.60
C LEU A 37 3.98 7.44 6.45
N GLN A 38 3.40 8.13 7.43
CA GLN A 38 4.13 8.99 8.37
C GLN A 38 4.62 8.19 9.58
N LYS A 39 5.79 8.54 10.12
CA LYS A 39 6.42 7.85 11.26
C LYS A 39 5.52 7.83 12.50
N GLU A 40 4.78 8.90 12.75
CA GLU A 40 3.83 8.97 13.87
C GLU A 40 2.68 7.96 13.70
N THR A 41 2.10 7.88 12.51
CA THR A 41 1.08 6.88 12.18
C THR A 41 1.63 5.46 12.32
N TYR A 42 2.84 5.22 11.82
CA TYR A 42 3.51 3.94 11.97
C TYR A 42 3.64 3.54 13.45
N LYS A 43 4.11 4.46 14.32
CA LYS A 43 4.22 4.23 15.77
C LYS A 43 2.87 3.88 16.40
N SER A 44 1.80 4.59 16.02
CA SER A 44 0.44 4.29 16.50
C SER A 44 -0.04 2.90 16.06
N LEU A 45 0.30 2.48 14.84
CA LEU A 45 -0.13 1.18 14.29
C LEU A 45 0.63 0.00 14.89
N ILE A 46 1.94 0.12 15.11
CA ILE A 46 2.71 -1.01 15.65
C ILE A 46 2.42 -1.23 17.15
N GLY A 47 2.09 -0.17 17.88
CA GLY A 47 1.90 -0.22 19.33
C GLY A 47 3.12 -0.81 20.07
N GLU A 48 2.91 -1.25 21.31
CA GLU A 48 3.98 -1.83 22.14
C GLU A 48 4.41 -3.23 21.68
N ASN A 49 3.52 -3.97 21.02
CA ASN A 49 3.76 -5.35 20.56
C ASN A 49 4.49 -5.42 19.20
N GLU A 50 4.91 -4.27 18.68
CA GLU A 50 5.52 -4.12 17.36
C GLU A 50 4.71 -4.80 16.24
N ASN A 51 3.39 -4.64 16.23
CA ASN A 51 2.52 -5.29 15.25
C ASN A 51 2.94 -4.95 13.81
N ARG A 52 2.58 -5.82 12.85
CA ARG A 52 2.78 -5.51 11.43
C ARG A 52 1.74 -4.48 10.99
N VAL A 53 2.01 -3.84 9.85
CA VAL A 53 1.06 -2.92 9.23
C VAL A 53 0.47 -3.60 8.02
N ARG A 54 -0.87 -3.65 7.95
CA ARG A 54 -1.58 -4.04 6.74
C ARG A 54 -2.13 -2.79 6.06
N VAL A 55 -1.95 -2.72 4.75
CA VAL A 55 -2.44 -1.64 3.90
C VAL A 55 -3.53 -2.19 2.99
N TYR A 56 -4.77 -1.81 3.28
CA TYR A 56 -5.93 -2.08 2.44
C TYR A 56 -6.04 -1.05 1.32
N LEU A 57 -6.46 -1.52 0.14
CA LEU A 57 -6.76 -0.66 -0.98
C LEU A 57 -8.24 -0.34 -1.03
N GLY A 58 -8.55 0.94 -1.25
CA GLY A 58 -9.91 1.47 -1.35
C GLY A 58 -10.04 2.43 -2.54
N LEU A 59 -11.25 2.90 -2.78
CA LEU A 59 -11.51 3.99 -3.72
C LEU A 59 -12.08 5.20 -2.99
N GLU A 60 -11.69 6.38 -3.46
CA GLU A 60 -12.40 7.61 -3.10
C GLU A 60 -13.86 7.54 -3.58
N PRO A 61 -14.81 8.14 -2.84
CA PRO A 61 -16.23 8.07 -3.17
C PRO A 61 -16.57 8.82 -4.47
N GLU A 62 -15.80 9.86 -4.80
CA GLU A 62 -15.99 10.66 -6.00
C GLU A 62 -14.95 10.31 -7.06
N LYS A 63 -15.41 10.21 -8.31
CA LYS A 63 -14.52 10.08 -9.46
C LYS A 63 -13.82 11.41 -9.72
N ASN A 64 -12.55 11.33 -10.08
CA ASN A 64 -11.75 12.47 -10.47
C ASN A 64 -11.45 12.37 -11.97
N GLU A 65 -11.87 13.38 -12.75
CA GLU A 65 -11.68 13.41 -14.21
C GLU A 65 -12.26 12.15 -14.92
N GLY A 66 -13.39 11.63 -14.41
CA GLY A 66 -14.04 10.43 -14.95
C GLY A 66 -13.36 9.10 -14.58
N LYS A 67 -12.24 9.13 -13.86
CA LYS A 67 -11.52 7.96 -13.35
C LYS A 67 -11.81 7.74 -11.86
N TYR A 68 -11.76 6.49 -11.42
CA TYR A 68 -11.74 6.14 -10.01
C TYR A 68 -10.40 6.58 -9.40
N GLU A 69 -10.38 7.05 -8.15
CA GLU A 69 -9.14 7.44 -7.46
C GLU A 69 -8.84 6.44 -6.34
N LEU A 70 -7.64 5.83 -6.39
CA LEU A 70 -7.20 4.87 -5.39
C LEU A 70 -6.87 5.58 -4.08
N CYS A 71 -7.31 5.02 -2.96
CA CYS A 71 -6.84 5.40 -1.63
C CYS A 71 -6.36 4.16 -0.86
N ALA A 72 -5.64 4.38 0.23
CA ALA A 72 -5.12 3.29 1.06
C ALA A 72 -5.43 3.51 2.54
N TYR A 73 -5.69 2.41 3.25
CA TYR A 73 -5.96 2.41 4.68
C TYR A 73 -4.98 1.50 5.40
N ALA A 74 -4.26 2.03 6.37
CA ALA A 74 -3.34 1.27 7.21
C ALA A 74 -4.02 0.84 8.51
N VAL A 75 -3.88 -0.44 8.84
CA VAL A 75 -4.34 -1.05 10.09
C VAL A 75 -3.23 -1.86 10.75
N SER A 76 -3.35 -2.04 12.05
CA SER A 76 -2.44 -2.90 12.81
C SER A 76 -2.81 -4.37 12.61
N ALA A 77 -1.82 -5.22 12.38
CA ALA A 77 -2.00 -6.64 12.15
C ALA A 77 -1.09 -7.48 13.06
N PHE A 78 -1.67 -8.40 13.81
CA PHE A 78 -0.97 -9.30 14.74
C PHE A 78 -0.98 -10.73 14.23
N LEU A 79 0.00 -11.53 14.64
CA LEU A 79 0.09 -12.94 14.25
C LEU A 79 -0.98 -13.75 15.01
N LEU A 80 -1.87 -14.42 14.28
CA LEU A 80 -2.95 -15.23 14.87
C LEU A 80 -2.50 -16.69 15.01
N GLY A 81 -2.17 -17.11 16.23
CA GLY A 81 -1.80 -18.49 16.53
C GLY A 81 -0.42 -18.88 15.97
N SER A 82 -0.25 -20.15 15.58
CA SER A 82 1.01 -20.70 15.05
C SER A 82 1.09 -20.73 13.52
N GLY A 83 0.02 -20.35 12.81
CA GLY A 83 0.04 -20.19 11.37
C GLY A 83 0.54 -18.80 11.01
N ASP A 84 1.25 -18.65 9.89
CA ASP A 84 1.72 -17.36 9.33
C ASP A 84 0.56 -16.47 8.80
N VAL A 85 -0.58 -16.48 9.49
CA VAL A 85 -1.79 -15.72 9.19
C VAL A 85 -1.89 -14.56 10.18
N TYR A 86 -2.00 -13.35 9.67
CA TYR A 86 -2.13 -12.16 10.48
C TYR A 86 -3.61 -11.75 10.57
N ALA A 87 -4.09 -11.45 11.77
CA ALA A 87 -5.41 -10.87 12.01
C ALA A 87 -5.28 -9.36 12.24
N ASP A 88 -6.31 -8.60 11.86
CA ASP A 88 -6.30 -7.15 12.05
C ASP A 88 -6.90 -6.76 13.39
N TYR A 89 -6.36 -5.70 13.97
CA TYR A 89 -7.10 -4.92 14.94
C TYR A 89 -8.13 -4.05 14.23
N GLU A 90 -9.29 -3.87 14.86
CA GLU A 90 -10.29 -2.93 14.37
C GLU A 90 -9.81 -1.48 14.48
N THR A 91 -8.98 -1.17 15.49
CA THR A 91 -8.42 0.16 15.71
C THR A 91 -6.95 0.06 16.18
N PRO A 92 -6.08 1.02 15.83
CA PRO A 92 -6.39 2.20 15.04
C PRO A 92 -6.37 1.94 13.53
N VAL A 93 -7.16 2.70 12.76
CA VAL A 93 -7.13 2.72 11.29
C VAL A 93 -6.85 4.13 10.77
N PHE A 94 -5.97 4.22 9.78
CA PHE A 94 -5.56 5.49 9.19
C PHE A 94 -5.74 5.48 7.68
N LYS A 95 -6.35 6.53 7.14
CA LYS A 95 -6.29 6.80 5.70
C LYS A 95 -4.92 7.40 5.36
N LEU A 96 -4.22 6.75 4.45
CA LEU A 96 -2.92 7.17 3.95
C LEU A 96 -3.11 8.14 2.78
N SER A 97 -2.58 9.35 2.94
CA SER A 97 -2.63 10.39 1.91
C SER A 97 -1.36 11.25 2.01
N LYS A 98 -1.40 12.54 1.63
CA LYS A 98 -0.31 13.47 1.97
C LYS A 98 -0.16 13.67 3.48
N LYS A 99 -1.27 13.60 4.21
CA LYS A 99 -1.32 13.66 5.68
C LYS A 99 -2.21 12.52 6.16
N ASN A 100 -1.71 11.73 7.09
CA ASN A 100 -2.47 10.56 7.54
C ASN A 100 -3.61 11.00 8.45
N VAL A 101 -4.81 10.50 8.18
CA VAL A 101 -6.02 10.84 8.91
C VAL A 101 -6.46 9.62 9.71
N ASN A 102 -6.57 9.77 11.02
CA ASN A 102 -7.14 8.74 11.88
C ASN A 102 -8.64 8.60 11.60
N LEU A 103 -9.09 7.41 11.21
CA LEU A 103 -10.48 7.09 10.93
C LEU A 103 -11.02 6.00 11.87
N SER A 104 -10.38 5.79 13.02
CA SER A 104 -10.77 4.77 14.00
C SER A 104 -12.22 4.92 14.50
N ASP A 105 -12.75 6.15 14.50
CA ASP A 105 -14.14 6.44 14.86
C ASP A 105 -15.12 6.34 13.66
N ASN A 106 -14.61 6.09 12.45
CA ASN A 106 -15.38 6.07 11.21
C ASN A 106 -15.07 4.84 10.32
N ASN A 107 -15.08 3.66 10.93
CA ASN A 107 -14.81 2.40 10.23
C ASN A 107 -15.80 2.12 9.09
N LYS A 108 -17.03 2.63 9.15
CA LYS A 108 -18.03 2.46 8.08
C LYS A 108 -17.55 3.04 6.76
N MET A 109 -17.02 4.27 6.77
CA MET A 109 -16.47 4.91 5.58
C MET A 109 -15.30 4.11 5.01
N VAL A 110 -14.43 3.58 5.89
CA VAL A 110 -13.29 2.74 5.49
C VAL A 110 -13.78 1.46 4.79
N ILE A 111 -14.72 0.75 5.40
CA ILE A 111 -15.29 -0.49 4.86
C ILE A 111 -15.97 -0.24 3.51
N GLU A 112 -16.76 0.82 3.39
CA GLU A 112 -17.42 1.19 2.13
C GLU A 112 -16.41 1.49 1.02
N SER A 113 -15.35 2.22 1.33
CA SER A 113 -14.26 2.54 0.39
C SER A 113 -13.52 1.28 -0.08
N ILE A 114 -13.21 0.35 0.82
CA ILE A 114 -12.60 -0.94 0.49
C ILE A 114 -13.55 -1.80 -0.35
N ARG A 115 -14.84 -1.80 -0.03
CA ARG A 115 -15.86 -2.55 -0.78
C ARG A 115 -16.02 -1.99 -2.20
N MET A 116 -16.02 -0.68 -2.39
CA MET A 116 -16.03 -0.06 -3.72
C MET A 116 -14.84 -0.49 -4.56
N TYR A 117 -13.63 -0.51 -3.97
CA TYR A 117 -12.45 -1.01 -4.66
C TYR A 117 -12.57 -2.47 -5.12
N ARG A 118 -13.16 -3.33 -4.29
CA ARG A 118 -13.39 -4.74 -4.64
C ARG A 118 -14.38 -4.88 -5.79
N LYS A 119 -15.46 -4.11 -5.78
CA LYS A 119 -16.42 -4.07 -6.89
C LYS A 119 -15.79 -3.57 -8.18
N TRP A 120 -14.95 -2.54 -8.10
CA TRP A 120 -14.18 -2.06 -9.24
C TRP A 120 -13.23 -3.14 -9.77
N ARG A 121 -12.58 -3.87 -8.85
CA ARG A 121 -11.68 -4.98 -9.18
C ARG A 121 -12.43 -6.15 -9.83
N SER A 122 -13.64 -6.49 -9.38
CA SER A 122 -14.46 -7.54 -9.99
C SER A 122 -15.12 -7.10 -11.30
N GLY A 123 -15.03 -5.82 -11.65
CA GLY A 123 -15.66 -5.27 -12.85
C GLY A 123 -17.13 -4.89 -12.67
N GLU A 124 -17.68 -5.00 -11.45
CA GLU A 124 -19.09 -4.72 -11.18
C GLU A 124 -19.47 -3.24 -11.31
N LEU A 125 -18.52 -2.31 -11.10
CA LEU A 125 -18.80 -0.88 -11.17
C LEU A 125 -18.86 -0.33 -12.60
N ASP A 126 -18.30 -1.06 -13.56
CA ASP A 126 -18.11 -0.63 -14.94
C ASP A 126 -17.87 -1.86 -15.85
N PRO A 127 -18.90 -2.72 -16.01
CA PRO A 127 -18.77 -3.99 -16.72
C PRO A 127 -18.45 -3.84 -18.21
N GLU A 128 -18.73 -2.65 -18.78
CA GLU A 128 -18.48 -2.33 -20.19
C GLU A 128 -17.00 -1.97 -20.48
N ASP A 129 -16.18 -1.76 -19.46
CA ASP A 129 -14.75 -1.50 -19.65
C ASP A 129 -14.05 -2.78 -20.09
N GLU A 130 -13.34 -2.76 -21.22
CA GLU A 130 -12.64 -3.92 -21.78
C GLU A 130 -11.69 -4.59 -20.78
N GLY A 131 -11.21 -3.80 -19.82
CA GLY A 131 -10.31 -4.25 -18.79
C GLY A 131 -10.94 -4.81 -17.52
N ALA A 132 -12.25 -4.61 -17.32
CA ALA A 132 -13.00 -5.05 -16.15
C ALA A 132 -12.79 -6.55 -15.80
N PRO A 133 -12.79 -7.51 -16.75
CA PRO A 133 -12.61 -8.92 -16.45
C PRO A 133 -11.22 -9.30 -15.90
N PHE A 134 -10.20 -8.47 -16.16
CA PHE A 134 -8.80 -8.80 -15.87
C PHE A 134 -8.29 -8.20 -14.57
N ARG A 135 -8.95 -7.15 -14.04
CA ARG A 135 -8.49 -6.40 -12.86
C ARG A 135 -8.30 -7.29 -11.64
N GLN A 136 -9.15 -8.28 -11.42
CA GLN A 136 -9.04 -9.20 -10.29
C GLN A 136 -7.73 -10.03 -10.25
N TYR A 137 -7.10 -10.25 -11.39
CA TYR A 137 -5.84 -10.97 -11.48
C TYR A 137 -4.62 -10.06 -11.35
N ILE A 138 -4.83 -8.75 -11.47
CA ILE A 138 -3.78 -7.74 -11.43
C ILE A 138 -3.72 -7.11 -10.04
N TYR A 139 -4.86 -6.73 -9.50
CA TYR A 139 -4.96 -5.88 -8.31
C TYR A 139 -5.21 -6.68 -7.03
N PRO A 140 -4.33 -6.64 -6.02
CA PRO A 140 -4.55 -7.33 -4.76
C PRO A 140 -5.58 -6.63 -3.88
N ASN A 141 -6.07 -7.31 -2.83
CA ASN A 141 -6.94 -6.67 -1.83
C ASN A 141 -6.18 -5.72 -0.92
N ALA A 142 -5.00 -6.16 -0.49
CA ALA A 142 -4.21 -5.51 0.53
C ALA A 142 -2.76 -6.03 0.50
N TYR A 143 -1.89 -5.30 1.20
CA TYR A 143 -0.49 -5.63 1.38
C TYR A 143 -0.16 -5.70 2.87
N LEU A 144 0.49 -6.78 3.30
CA LEU A 144 1.07 -6.91 4.63
C LEU A 144 2.53 -6.43 4.58
N LEU A 145 2.81 -5.28 5.16
CA LEU A 145 4.16 -4.72 5.25
C LEU A 145 4.99 -5.50 6.27
N THR A 146 6.27 -5.66 5.98
CA THR A 146 7.20 -6.34 6.89
C THR A 146 7.71 -5.40 7.96
N LYS A 147 8.03 -5.94 9.15
CA LYS A 147 8.64 -5.12 10.20
C LYS A 147 10.02 -4.60 9.77
N PHE A 148 10.76 -5.37 8.98
CA PHE A 148 12.14 -5.07 8.61
C PHE A 148 12.26 -3.79 7.79
N GLU A 149 11.47 -3.65 6.71
CA GLU A 149 11.53 -2.46 5.84
C GLU A 149 11.13 -1.18 6.58
N LEU A 150 10.07 -1.26 7.40
CA LEU A 150 9.58 -0.11 8.17
C LEU A 150 10.55 0.27 9.28
N HIS A 151 11.12 -0.71 9.98
CA HIS A 151 12.16 -0.47 10.99
C HIS A 151 13.39 0.19 10.36
N GLU A 152 13.85 -0.30 9.20
CA GLU A 152 15.00 0.26 8.51
C GLU A 152 14.75 1.73 8.13
N LEU A 153 13.63 2.03 7.47
CA LEU A 153 13.32 3.39 7.03
C LEU A 153 13.02 4.35 8.18
N PHE A 154 12.19 3.95 9.16
CA PHE A 154 11.77 4.85 10.23
C PHE A 154 12.74 4.91 11.40
N ASN A 155 13.40 3.81 11.76
CA ASN A 155 14.25 3.77 12.96
C ASN A 155 15.73 3.90 12.61
N ALA A 156 16.23 3.12 11.63
CA ALA A 156 17.65 3.15 11.29
C ALA A 156 18.03 4.40 10.47
N GLN A 157 17.24 4.73 9.45
CA GLN A 157 17.46 5.94 8.63
C GLN A 157 16.76 7.19 9.18
N ASN A 158 15.97 7.05 10.25
CA ASN A 158 15.24 8.14 10.89
C ASN A 158 14.38 8.99 9.93
N ARG A 159 13.77 8.37 8.91
CA ARG A 159 12.87 9.09 8.00
C ARG A 159 11.60 9.51 8.73
N ALA A 160 11.10 10.71 8.44
CA ALA A 160 9.81 11.18 8.99
C ALA A 160 8.62 10.59 8.24
N GLU A 161 8.80 10.32 6.94
CA GLU A 161 7.77 9.86 6.02
C GLU A 161 8.38 8.90 5.00
N ILE A 162 7.59 7.93 4.56
CA ILE A 162 7.93 7.01 3.46
C ILE A 162 6.78 6.98 2.45
N GLN A 163 7.11 6.68 1.20
CA GLN A 163 6.15 6.57 0.11
C GLN A 163 5.89 5.09 -0.20
N LEU A 164 4.61 4.77 -0.40
CA LEU A 164 4.16 3.51 -0.99
C LEU A 164 3.84 3.77 -2.47
N GLU A 165 4.62 3.15 -3.36
CA GLU A 165 4.47 3.27 -4.81
C GLU A 165 3.91 1.97 -5.38
N PHE A 166 2.77 2.04 -6.05
CA PHE A 166 2.12 0.88 -6.67
C PHE A 166 2.34 0.88 -8.17
N GLY A 167 2.58 -0.28 -8.76
CA GLY A 167 2.60 -0.43 -10.21
C GLY A 167 2.57 -1.89 -10.67
N ILE A 168 2.41 -2.12 -11.97
CA ILE A 168 1.86 -3.36 -12.52
C ILE A 168 2.88 -4.05 -13.41
N ALA A 169 3.64 -5.00 -12.88
CA ALA A 169 4.49 -5.85 -13.71
C ALA A 169 3.70 -7.01 -14.34
N LYS A 170 2.97 -7.77 -13.51
CA LYS A 170 2.02 -8.84 -13.88
C LYS A 170 0.83 -8.81 -12.93
N THR A 171 1.14 -8.71 -11.65
CA THR A 171 0.28 -8.23 -10.58
C THR A 171 0.74 -6.84 -10.18
N MET A 172 -0.09 -6.11 -9.45
CA MET A 172 0.28 -4.84 -8.84
C MET A 172 1.24 -5.13 -7.68
N ASP A 173 2.47 -4.67 -7.82
CA ASP A 173 3.51 -4.70 -6.81
C ASP A 173 3.51 -3.38 -6.02
N VAL A 174 4.10 -3.42 -4.83
CA VAL A 174 4.29 -2.24 -3.98
C VAL A 174 5.76 -2.06 -3.64
N ILE A 175 6.27 -0.88 -3.97
CA ILE A 175 7.61 -0.44 -3.62
C ILE A 175 7.51 0.53 -2.44
N ILE A 176 8.39 0.34 -1.46
CA ILE A 176 8.46 1.16 -0.26
C ILE A 176 9.82 1.85 -0.21
N GLY A 177 9.82 3.17 -0.02
CA GLY A 177 11.07 3.92 0.08
C GLY A 177 10.86 5.33 0.63
N PRO A 178 11.93 6.11 0.79
CA PRO A 178 11.84 7.48 1.26
C PRO A 178 11.03 8.35 0.29
N VAL A 179 10.35 9.36 0.81
CA VAL A 179 9.70 10.39 -0.02
C VAL A 179 10.76 11.15 -0.79
N ARG A 180 10.68 11.16 -2.13
CA ARG A 180 11.58 11.95 -2.98
C ARG A 180 10.98 13.31 -3.30
N THR A 181 11.62 14.39 -2.86
CA THR A 181 11.43 15.74 -3.42
C THR A 181 12.27 15.90 -4.68
N MET A 182 11.85 16.77 -5.62
CA MET A 182 12.59 17.01 -6.88
C MET A 182 14.04 17.46 -6.64
N GLU A 183 14.34 18.03 -5.46
CA GLU A 183 15.67 18.48 -5.04
C GLU A 183 16.62 17.34 -4.62
N MET A 184 16.11 16.14 -4.31
CA MET A 184 16.93 14.98 -3.92
C MET A 184 17.45 14.15 -5.11
N GLN A 185 17.19 14.56 -6.35
CA GLN A 185 17.71 13.86 -7.54
C GLN A 185 19.22 14.03 -7.74
N THR A 186 19.88 14.96 -7.03
CA THR A 186 21.28 15.34 -7.25
C THR A 186 22.28 14.73 -6.28
N SER A 187 21.85 14.22 -5.12
CA SER A 187 22.74 13.45 -4.23
C SER A 187 22.66 11.99 -4.63
N GLY A 188 23.75 11.43 -5.15
CA GLY A 188 23.89 10.00 -5.46
C GLY A 188 23.87 9.08 -4.23
N GLU A 189 23.09 9.42 -3.21
CA GLU A 189 22.75 8.52 -2.12
C GLU A 189 21.71 7.52 -2.65
N ASP A 190 22.15 6.27 -2.74
CA ASP A 190 21.28 5.13 -3.04
C ASP A 190 20.24 4.99 -1.93
N ASP A 191 19.08 5.63 -2.10
CA ASP A 191 17.94 5.43 -1.20
C ASP A 191 17.62 3.94 -1.09
N ASP A 192 17.55 3.41 0.13
CA ASP A 192 17.10 2.03 0.32
C ASP A 192 15.63 1.93 -0.10
N VAL A 193 15.36 1.07 -1.07
CA VAL A 193 14.04 0.81 -1.63
C VAL A 193 13.74 -0.69 -1.46
N PHE A 194 12.54 -1.02 -1.01
CA PHE A 194 12.11 -2.38 -0.68
C PHE A 194 10.88 -2.79 -1.49
N ASN A 195 10.71 -4.09 -1.75
CA ASN A 195 9.54 -4.68 -2.44
C ASN A 195 9.15 -6.01 -1.79
N HIS A 196 8.83 -5.99 -0.51
CA HIS A 196 8.63 -7.22 0.27
C HIS A 196 7.31 -7.25 1.04
N ALA A 197 6.31 -6.49 0.59
CA ALA A 197 4.99 -6.63 1.16
C ALA A 197 4.32 -7.94 0.69
N GLY A 198 3.76 -8.68 1.63
CA GLY A 198 3.00 -9.90 1.33
C GLY A 198 1.61 -9.54 0.79
N VAL A 199 1.24 -10.06 -0.37
CA VAL A 199 -0.12 -9.88 -0.91
C VAL A 199 -1.13 -10.65 -0.06
N CYS A 200 -2.27 -10.03 0.24
CA CYS A 200 -3.39 -10.67 0.91
C CYS A 200 -4.46 -11.14 -0.09
N PRO A 201 -4.92 -12.41 -0.05
CA PRO A 201 -4.40 -13.60 0.66
C PRO A 201 -3.06 -14.14 0.09
N PRO A 202 -2.30 -15.04 0.77
CA PRO A 202 -2.68 -15.93 1.89
C PRO A 202 -2.28 -15.49 3.30
N TYR A 203 -1.54 -14.39 3.46
CA TYR A 203 -0.97 -14.00 4.78
C TYR A 203 -1.97 -13.37 5.75
N CYS A 204 -3.26 -13.33 5.39
CA CYS A 204 -4.22 -12.40 5.96
C CYS A 204 -5.51 -13.14 6.30
N ASP A 205 -5.97 -12.97 7.54
CA ASP A 205 -7.22 -13.55 8.03
C ASP A 205 -8.42 -12.99 7.25
N GLU A 206 -9.16 -13.87 6.58
CA GLU A 206 -10.36 -13.52 5.82
C GLU A 206 -11.50 -13.00 6.70
N ARG A 207 -11.43 -13.21 8.03
CA ARG A 207 -12.44 -12.76 9.00
C ARG A 207 -12.33 -11.29 9.39
N SER A 208 -11.32 -10.58 8.91
CA SER A 208 -11.19 -9.14 9.16
C SER A 208 -12.47 -8.40 8.78
N ILE A 209 -12.91 -7.43 9.58
CA ILE A 209 -14.05 -6.57 9.24
C ILE A 209 -13.80 -5.77 7.96
N TYR A 210 -12.53 -5.53 7.64
CA TYR A 210 -12.07 -4.89 6.40
C TYR A 210 -12.07 -5.87 5.22
N ASN A 211 -12.32 -7.15 5.48
CA ASN A 211 -12.54 -8.20 4.48
C ASN A 211 -14.01 -8.48 4.17
N SER A 212 -14.96 -7.79 4.82
CA SER A 212 -16.40 -7.93 4.57
C SER A 212 -16.91 -7.19 3.34
#